data_AF-A0A1Q7CYS1-F1
#
_entry.id   AF-A0A1Q7CYS1-F1
#
_cell.length_a   1.000
_cell.length_b   1.000
_cell.length_c   1.000
_cell.angle_alpha   90.00
_cell.angle_beta   90.00
_cell.angle_gamma   90.00
#
_symmetry.space_group_name_H-M   'P 1'
#
loop_
_entity.id
_entity.type
_entity.pdbx_description
1 polymer ?
#
loop_
_entity_poly.entity_id
_entity_poly.type
_entity_poly.pdbx_seq_one_letter_code
_entity_poly.pdbx_strand_id
1 'polypeptide(L)'
;MQLDSSKILTGGKYIYLAVFFALLSGAFYPVITHTSWDNVIIGTLILFVGLAGTVSLYKAGTAEKHKKPYLIIGLAITALALFLVYSAIGKV
;
A
#
# COMPACT_ATOMS: atom_id res chain seq x y z
N MET A 1 2.69 -11.93 -28.56
CA MET A 1 3.25 -12.64 -27.40
C MET A 1 2.12 -12.73 -26.37
N GLN A 2 1.41 -13.86 -26.32
CA GLN A 2 0.32 -14.04 -25.35
C GLN A 2 0.98 -14.29 -23.99
N LEU A 3 0.80 -13.35 -23.07
CA LEU A 3 1.31 -13.50 -21.71
C LEU A 3 0.40 -14.51 -21.01
N ASP A 4 0.87 -15.76 -20.92
CA ASP A 4 0.19 -16.85 -20.21
C ASP A 4 -0.31 -16.38 -18.84
N SER A 5 -1.63 -16.20 -18.75
CA SER A 5 -2.36 -15.81 -17.53
C SER A 5 -1.96 -16.70 -16.33
N SER A 6 -1.59 -17.94 -16.60
CA SER A 6 -1.06 -18.93 -15.65
C SER A 6 0.22 -18.49 -14.93
N LYS A 7 1.18 -17.83 -15.60
CA LYS A 7 2.45 -17.38 -14.98
C LYS A 7 2.26 -16.16 -14.08
N ILE A 8 1.39 -15.24 -14.48
CA ILE A 8 1.03 -14.05 -13.70
C ILE A 8 0.29 -14.49 -12.43
N LEU A 9 -0.54 -15.52 -12.54
CA LEU A 9 -1.22 -16.16 -11.42
C LEU A 9 -0.25 -16.89 -10.47
N THR A 10 0.80 -17.54 -10.98
CA THR A 10 1.84 -18.17 -10.13
C THR A 10 2.71 -17.14 -9.39
N GLY A 11 3.09 -16.03 -10.03
CA GLY A 11 3.90 -14.97 -9.40
C GLY A 11 3.11 -14.14 -8.38
N GLY A 12 1.85 -13.83 -8.66
CA GLY A 12 0.95 -13.15 -7.73
C GLY A 12 0.58 -14.00 -6.51
N LYS A 13 0.64 -15.33 -6.63
CA LYS A 13 0.23 -16.27 -5.58
C LYS A 13 1.04 -16.13 -4.29
N TYR A 14 2.20 -15.48 -4.29
CA TYR A 14 3.03 -15.34 -3.08
C TYR A 14 3.25 -13.90 -2.62
N ILE A 15 2.66 -12.91 -3.30
CA ILE A 15 2.77 -11.49 -2.90
C ILE A 15 2.22 -11.29 -1.49
N TYR A 16 1.16 -12.00 -1.11
CA TYR A 16 0.61 -11.93 0.24
C TYR A 16 1.65 -12.31 1.32
N LEU A 17 2.54 -13.25 1.02
CA LEU A 17 3.56 -13.71 1.95
C LEU A 17 4.64 -12.64 2.13
N ALA A 18 5.05 -11.98 1.04
CA ALA A 18 5.99 -10.85 1.10
C ALA A 18 5.42 -9.67 1.90
N VAL A 19 4.16 -9.30 1.65
CA VAL A 19 3.47 -8.25 2.42
C VAL A 19 3.35 -8.63 3.89
N PHE A 20 3.00 -9.89 4.17
CA PHE A 20 2.90 -10.40 5.54
C PHE A 20 4.24 -10.31 6.28
N PHE A 21 5.33 -10.77 5.68
CA PHE A 21 6.66 -10.67 6.29
C PHE A 21 7.13 -9.23 6.47
N ALA A 22 6.83 -8.33 5.52
CA ALA A 22 7.16 -6.91 5.66
C ALA A 22 6.42 -6.26 6.85
N LEU A 23 5.12 -6.52 7.00
CA LEU A 23 4.32 -6.05 8.14
C LEU A 23 4.84 -6.64 9.47
N LEU A 24 5.15 -7.94 9.45
CA LEU A 24 5.67 -8.63 10.61
C LEU A 24 7.03 -8.05 11.04
N SER A 25 7.93 -7.78 10.09
CA SER A 25 9.23 -7.13 10.36
C SER A 25 9.04 -5.75 10.99
N GLY A 26 8.09 -4.95 10.52
CA GLY A 26 7.77 -3.66 11.12
C GLY A 26 7.24 -3.76 12.54
N ALA A 27 6.38 -4.75 12.82
CA ALA A 27 5.83 -4.98 14.15
C ALA A 27 6.86 -5.52 15.16
N PHE A 28 7.82 -6.34 14.71
CA PHE A 28 8.89 -6.85 15.57
C PHE A 28 10.03 -5.85 15.80
N TYR A 29 10.17 -4.83 14.96
CA TYR A 29 11.22 -3.81 15.12
C TYR A 29 11.26 -3.20 16.54
N PRO A 30 10.18 -2.57 17.06
CA PRO A 30 10.20 -1.96 18.40
C PRO A 30 10.38 -2.99 19.54
N VAL A 31 9.98 -4.25 19.32
CA VAL A 31 10.15 -5.34 20.29
C VAL A 31 11.64 -5.64 20.50
N ILE A 32 12.42 -5.63 19.43
CA ILE A 32 13.86 -5.96 19.46
C ILE A 32 14.68 -4.73 19.89
N THR A 33 14.29 -3.53 19.48
CA THR A 33 15.03 -2.29 19.75
C THR A 33 14.63 -1.58 21.04
N HIS A 34 13.59 -2.06 21.74
CA HIS A 34 13.00 -1.40 22.91
C HIS A 34 12.61 0.07 22.64
N THR A 35 12.20 0.38 21.40
CA THR A 35 11.80 1.73 20.99
C THR A 35 10.29 1.91 21.09
N SER A 36 9.82 3.16 20.98
CA SER A 36 8.39 3.46 20.94
C SER A 36 7.67 2.76 19.77
N TRP A 37 6.40 2.41 20.01
CA TRP A 37 5.49 1.85 19.02
C TRP A 37 4.86 2.91 18.11
N ASP A 38 5.04 4.21 18.40
CA ASP A 38 4.41 5.31 17.67
C ASP A 38 4.68 5.24 16.16
N ASN A 39 5.93 4.96 15.78
CA ASN A 39 6.33 4.84 14.37
C ASN A 39 5.67 3.65 13.68
N VAL A 40 5.44 2.54 14.39
CA VAL A 40 4.76 1.36 13.84
C VAL A 40 3.28 1.63 13.63
N ILE A 41 2.64 2.33 14.58
CA ILE A 41 1.23 2.72 14.49
C ILE A 41 1.02 3.70 13.33
N ILE A 42 1.83 4.75 13.26
CA ILE A 42 1.77 5.75 12.17
C ILE A 42 2.07 5.08 10.83
N GLY A 43 3.12 4.26 10.74
CA GLY A 43 3.45 3.52 9.52
C GLY A 43 2.32 2.60 9.05
N THR A 44 1.69 1.88 9.98
CA THR A 44 0.50 1.06 9.70
C THR A 44 -0.66 1.88 9.15
N LEU A 45 -0.97 3.03 9.75
CA LEU A 45 -2.04 3.91 9.27
C LEU A 45 -1.76 4.39 7.85
N ILE A 46 -0.51 4.79 7.55
CA ILE A 46 -0.11 5.22 6.21
C ILE A 46 -0.24 4.08 5.19
N LEU A 47 0.10 2.85 5.57
CA LEU A 47 -0.10 1.67 4.71
C LEU A 47 -1.58 1.44 4.39
N PHE A 48 -2.48 1.58 5.36
CA PHE A 48 -3.93 1.49 5.12
C PHE A 48 -4.43 2.58 4.15
N VAL A 49 -3.94 3.82 4.29
CA VAL A 49 -4.26 4.91 3.36
C VAL A 49 -3.75 4.60 1.95
N GLY A 50 -2.52 4.12 1.81
CA GLY A 50 -1.97 3.70 0.51
C GLY A 50 -2.75 2.54 -0.12
N LEU A 51 -3.17 1.56 0.68
CA LEU A 51 -4.03 0.46 0.24
C LEU A 51 -5.39 0.99 -0.27
N ALA A 52 -6.02 1.90 0.47
CA ALA A 52 -7.27 2.52 0.04
C ALA A 52 -7.12 3.30 -1.28
N GLY A 53 -6.01 4.03 -1.44
CA GLY A 53 -5.71 4.77 -2.67
C GLY A 53 -5.53 3.84 -3.89
N THR A 54 -4.73 2.79 -3.73
CA THR A 54 -4.49 1.80 -4.80
C THR A 54 -5.72 0.98 -5.15
N VAL A 55 -6.54 0.57 -4.18
CA VAL A 55 -7.82 -0.11 -4.42
C VAL A 55 -8.80 0.80 -5.16
N SER A 56 -8.87 2.08 -4.79
CA SER A 56 -9.70 3.07 -5.50
C SER A 56 -9.24 3.23 -6.97
N LEU A 57 -7.93 3.25 -7.20
CA LEU A 57 -7.33 3.32 -8.55
C LEU A 57 -7.61 2.06 -9.39
N TYR A 58 -7.55 0.88 -8.77
CA TYR A 58 -7.95 -0.38 -9.40
C TYR A 58 -9.42 -0.34 -9.87
N LYS A 59 -10.30 0.16 -9.00
CA LYS A 59 -11.73 0.32 -9.30
C LYS A 59 -11.98 1.37 -10.40
N ALA A 60 -11.11 2.39 -10.51
CA ALA A 60 -11.15 3.36 -11.60
C ALA A 60 -10.89 2.73 -12.98
N GLY A 61 -9.99 1.73 -13.06
CA GLY A 61 -9.70 1.02 -14.31
C GLY A 61 -10.84 0.12 -14.77
N THR A 62 -11.55 -0.49 -13.83
CA THR A 62 -12.61 -1.50 -14.08
C THR A 62 -14.03 -0.93 -14.17
N ALA A 63 -14.34 0.23 -13.59
CA ALA A 63 -15.71 0.77 -13.59
C ALA A 63 -16.06 1.44 -14.93
N GLU A 64 -17.12 1.06 -15.64
CA GLU A 64 -17.43 1.67 -16.96
C GLU A 64 -18.08 3.07 -16.88
N LYS A 65 -18.90 3.36 -15.87
CA LYS A 65 -19.67 4.62 -15.76
C LYS A 65 -19.04 5.73 -14.89
N HIS A 66 -18.11 5.39 -13.99
CA HIS A 66 -17.55 6.34 -13.01
C HIS A 66 -16.00 6.36 -12.98
N LYS A 67 -15.33 6.07 -14.10
CA LYS A 67 -13.84 6.03 -14.19
C LYS A 67 -13.18 7.29 -13.67
N LYS A 68 -13.62 8.46 -14.16
CA LYS A 68 -12.96 9.76 -13.91
C LYS A 68 -12.86 10.11 -12.41
N PRO A 69 -13.95 10.11 -11.61
CA PRO A 69 -13.85 10.47 -10.20
C PRO A 69 -13.03 9.46 -9.38
N TYR A 70 -13.17 8.14 -9.64
CA TYR A 70 -12.38 7.13 -8.94
C TYR A 70 -10.88 7.27 -9.21
N LEU A 71 -10.50 7.69 -10.42
CA LEU A 71 -9.10 7.88 -10.80
C LEU A 71 -8.51 9.09 -10.07
N ILE A 72 -9.22 10.22 -10.06
CA ILE A 72 -8.78 11.44 -9.36
C ILE A 72 -8.66 11.19 -7.85
N ILE A 73 -9.67 10.55 -7.25
CA ILE A 73 -9.68 10.24 -5.82
C ILE A 73 -8.56 9.25 -5.47
N GLY A 74 -8.39 8.19 -6.27
CA GLY A 74 -7.32 7.21 -6.07
C GLY A 74 -5.93 7.83 -6.15
N LEU A 75 -5.68 8.69 -7.15
CA LEU A 75 -4.42 9.43 -7.27
C LEU A 75 -4.20 10.39 -6.10
N ALA A 76 -5.22 11.13 -5.69
CA ALA A 76 -5.13 12.07 -4.57
C ALA A 76 -4.78 11.35 -3.25
N ILE A 77 -5.45 10.22 -2.96
CA ILE A 77 -5.17 9.41 -1.77
C ILE A 77 -3.76 8.81 -1.84
N THR A 78 -3.32 8.37 -3.02
CA THR A 78 -1.97 7.80 -3.20
C THR A 78 -0.88 8.85 -3.02
N ALA A 79 -1.09 10.05 -3.56
CA ALA A 79 -0.19 11.20 -3.36
C ALA A 79 -0.15 11.62 -1.88
N LEU A 80 -1.29 11.61 -1.19
CA LEU A 80 -1.36 11.87 0.24
C LEU A 80 -0.62 10.81 1.05
N ALA A 81 -0.74 9.53 0.71
CA ALA A 81 0.01 8.46 1.36
C ALA A 81 1.53 8.68 1.20
N LEU A 82 2.00 9.04 0.01
CA LEU A 82 3.40 9.40 -0.26
C LEU A 82 3.86 10.60 0.58
N PHE A 83 3.02 11.63 0.69
CA PHE A 83 3.31 12.80 1.53
C PHE A 83 3.42 12.42 3.00
N LEU A 84 2.50 11.61 3.52
CA LEU A 84 2.54 11.14 4.91
C LEU A 84 3.78 10.29 5.20
N VAL A 85 4.24 9.47 4.25
CA VAL A 85 5.52 8.75 4.37
C VAL A 85 6.67 9.75 4.52
N TYR A 86 6.73 10.77 3.65
CA TYR A 86 7.81 11.76 3.68
C TYR A 86 7.82 12.57 4.99
N SER A 87 6.64 12.93 5.50
CA SER A 87 6.49 13.60 6.79
C SER A 87 6.85 12.68 7.96
N ALA A 88 6.48 11.39 7.91
CA ALA A 88 6.84 10.40 8.94
C ALA A 88 8.35 10.14 9.02
N ILE A 89 9.08 10.31 7.91
CA ILE A 89 10.55 10.20 7.86
C ILE A 89 11.22 11.53 8.26
N GLY A 90 10.46 12.60 8.53
CA GLY A 90 10.96 13.92 8.93
C GLY A 90 11.62 14.69 7.78
N LYS A 91 11.25 14.39 6.52
CA LYS A 91 11.80 15.05 5.33
C LYS A 91 10.94 16.21 4.81
N VAL A 92 9.75 16.41 5.38
CA VAL A 92 8.86 17.57 5.20
C VAL A 92 8.28 17.90 6.55
#